data_AF-A0A1F7F7Q7-F1
#
_entry.id   AF-A0A1F7F7Q7-F1
#
_cell.length_a   1.000
_cell.length_b   1.000
_cell.length_c   1.000
_cell.angle_alpha   90.00
_cell.angle_beta   90.00
_cell.angle_gamma   90.00
#
_symmetry.space_group_name_H-M   'P 1'
#
loop_
_entity.id
_entity.type
_entity.pdbx_description
1 polymer ?
#
loop_
_entity_poly.entity_id
_entity_poly.type
_entity_poly.pdbx_seq_one_letter_code
_entity_poly.pdbx_strand_id
1 'polypeptide(L)'
;MTRGAEVRDLLVIHPIESAWLHCRAGWEEEEAVKRLNASLVTMRDTLLSAHIDFDYGEEEVLGRHGRVRMGKTGPEFLVNKARYTAVLVPQMETIRNSTLALLRAFRKAGGLVVFAGKPPELVDAVASDEAALCAAACAMAPANGPGLAAAVKPAQRISIADKEGKEAAAVLYLLREDADAQYLFICNTSLSQGQMDPDVYEEVMTRDRKERYPGLVVKGFAGCQGHPLELDPDTGAVYAADAEPARGEWKIFTNLPMLGSRLFIAPKKPGKTAYQPREQVRIIRTQPLPESYQVQLSECNCLVLDRPAYTIGKKSFPAPEEILRIDKKVRDALGIRHRGGAMKQPWAQEKPARPRSVPIVLDYEFEAHALPGGDLFLAIERPEKFAIQINGTTLDTDAECGWWVDLSLRKIPIDPGCVRLGKNCITLRLDYEETFSGLEIVYLLGNFSAQISGTALSLGAPVSALNIGDWTAQGLAFYSGSVSYCAKVSRNFGPDERVVAAIPDYRGVAVRVIVNGKPAGLVAWEPHSVDITDFLDAEINDVRIEVVGHRRNSHGPHHHKEKWPKWTGPSEYQATDEDWFEGYNLVPCGLMQAPELRICGKE
;
A
#
# COMPACT_ATOMS: atom_id res chain seq x y z
N MET A 1 -9.02 15.76 -3.54
CA MET A 1 -9.13 16.34 -4.91
C MET A 1 -10.55 16.21 -5.47
N THR A 2 -11.56 16.84 -4.85
CA THR A 2 -12.98 16.74 -5.28
C THR A 2 -13.51 18.01 -5.98
N ARG A 3 -12.76 19.11 -5.92
CA ARG A 3 -13.14 20.40 -6.55
C ARG A 3 -12.94 20.35 -8.07
N GLY A 4 -13.84 21.00 -8.81
CA GLY A 4 -13.82 21.02 -10.28
C GLY A 4 -14.17 19.69 -10.94
N ALA A 5 -14.06 19.63 -12.26
CA ALA A 5 -14.23 18.44 -13.08
C ALA A 5 -12.88 17.94 -13.58
N GLU A 6 -12.74 16.63 -13.80
CA GLU A 6 -11.52 16.04 -14.37
C GLU A 6 -11.35 16.48 -15.82
N VAL A 7 -10.11 16.72 -16.22
CA VAL A 7 -9.75 17.20 -17.56
C VAL A 7 -8.97 16.12 -18.29
N ARG A 8 -9.63 15.49 -19.26
CA ARG A 8 -9.04 14.52 -20.19
C ARG A 8 -9.58 14.80 -21.58
N ASP A 9 -8.68 14.91 -22.54
CA ASP A 9 -9.03 15.24 -23.92
C ASP A 9 -9.04 14.01 -24.83
N LEU A 10 -8.48 12.88 -24.36
CA LEU A 10 -8.40 11.61 -25.09
C LEU A 10 -9.39 10.58 -24.52
N LEU A 11 -10.18 9.99 -25.42
CA LEU A 11 -10.94 8.77 -25.15
C LEU A 11 -10.23 7.58 -25.79
N VAL A 12 -9.98 6.51 -25.04
CA VAL A 12 -9.45 5.25 -25.56
C VAL A 12 -10.57 4.22 -25.57
N ILE A 13 -10.92 3.67 -26.74
CA ILE A 13 -11.93 2.60 -26.82
C ILE A 13 -11.41 1.38 -26.04
N HIS A 14 -12.19 0.85 -25.10
CA HIS A 14 -11.75 -0.29 -24.31
C HIS A 14 -11.93 -1.60 -25.11
N PRO A 15 -10.90 -2.44 -25.28
CA PRO A 15 -10.98 -3.65 -26.10
C PRO A 15 -11.68 -4.83 -25.40
N ILE A 16 -12.55 -4.60 -24.40
CA ILE A 16 -13.09 -5.67 -23.55
C ILE A 16 -13.93 -6.67 -24.35
N GLU A 17 -14.63 -6.23 -25.39
CA GLU A 17 -15.41 -7.12 -26.26
C GLU A 17 -14.53 -8.10 -27.03
N SER A 18 -13.28 -7.70 -27.36
CA SER A 18 -12.31 -8.63 -27.94
C SER A 18 -11.92 -9.72 -26.94
N ALA A 19 -11.80 -9.40 -25.66
CA ALA A 19 -11.56 -10.42 -24.62
C ALA A 19 -12.75 -11.37 -24.48
N TRP A 20 -13.99 -10.87 -24.59
CA TRP A 20 -15.20 -11.69 -24.53
C TRP A 20 -15.31 -12.74 -25.65
N LEU A 21 -14.69 -12.51 -26.81
CA LEU A 21 -14.60 -13.52 -27.89
C LEU A 21 -13.86 -14.80 -27.45
N HIS A 22 -12.97 -14.66 -26.46
CA HIS A 22 -12.13 -15.75 -25.97
C HIS A 22 -12.67 -16.39 -24.68
N CYS A 23 -13.71 -15.84 -24.06
CA CYS A 23 -14.17 -16.29 -22.74
C CYS A 23 -14.69 -17.74 -22.76
N ARG A 24 -13.88 -18.66 -22.21
CA ARG A 24 -14.18 -20.10 -22.03
C ARG A 24 -13.31 -20.67 -20.91
N ALA A 25 -13.57 -21.89 -20.46
CA ALA A 25 -12.73 -22.53 -19.45
C ALA A 25 -11.26 -22.59 -19.92
N GLY A 26 -10.32 -22.08 -19.10
CA GLY A 26 -8.89 -22.05 -19.40
C GLY A 26 -8.41 -20.92 -20.32
N TRP A 27 -9.29 -20.00 -20.73
CA TRP A 27 -8.98 -18.92 -21.67
C TRP A 27 -7.83 -17.99 -21.23
N GLU A 28 -7.63 -17.80 -19.92
CA GLU A 28 -6.56 -16.95 -19.35
C GLU A 28 -5.15 -17.43 -19.77
N GLU A 29 -5.00 -18.72 -20.06
CA GLU A 29 -3.72 -19.28 -20.49
C GLU A 29 -3.45 -19.12 -21.98
N GLU A 30 -4.44 -18.68 -22.75
CA GLU A 30 -4.32 -18.57 -24.20
C GLU A 30 -3.44 -17.41 -24.63
N GLU A 31 -2.55 -17.68 -25.57
CA GLU A 31 -1.60 -16.69 -26.09
C GLU A 31 -2.31 -15.49 -26.75
N ALA A 32 -3.51 -15.67 -27.28
CA ALA A 32 -4.33 -14.55 -27.77
C ALA A 32 -4.76 -13.61 -26.63
N VAL A 33 -5.25 -14.16 -25.52
CA VAL A 33 -5.69 -13.39 -24.35
C VAL A 33 -4.52 -12.69 -23.68
N LYS A 34 -3.39 -13.39 -23.51
CA LYS A 34 -2.13 -12.82 -22.98
C LYS A 34 -1.64 -11.65 -23.83
N ARG A 35 -1.67 -11.79 -25.17
CA ARG A 35 -1.31 -10.70 -26.09
C ARG A 35 -2.27 -9.51 -26.03
N LEU A 36 -3.59 -9.74 -25.90
CA LEU A 36 -4.58 -8.67 -25.73
C LEU A 36 -4.30 -7.88 -24.45
N ASN A 37 -4.08 -8.57 -23.33
CA ASN A 37 -3.72 -7.93 -22.06
C ASN A 37 -2.42 -7.12 -22.17
N ALA A 38 -1.34 -7.74 -22.68
CA ALA A 38 -0.05 -7.08 -22.82
C ALA A 38 -0.13 -5.84 -23.72
N SER A 39 -0.90 -5.89 -24.81
CA SER A 39 -1.12 -4.74 -25.71
C SER A 39 -1.84 -3.60 -25.00
N LEU A 40 -2.89 -3.89 -24.23
CA LEU A 40 -3.62 -2.90 -23.43
C LEU A 40 -2.72 -2.23 -22.37
N VAL A 41 -1.96 -3.03 -21.62
CA VAL A 41 -1.04 -2.54 -20.57
C VAL A 41 0.08 -1.69 -21.16
N THR A 42 0.74 -2.16 -22.22
CA THR A 42 1.84 -1.42 -22.87
C THR A 42 1.36 -0.10 -23.49
N MET A 43 0.14 -0.08 -24.05
CA MET A 43 -0.50 1.13 -24.57
C MET A 43 -0.77 2.13 -23.44
N ARG A 44 -1.38 1.68 -22.33
CA ARG A 44 -1.62 2.50 -21.13
C ARG A 44 -0.30 3.12 -20.65
N ASP A 45 0.74 2.32 -20.47
CA ASP A 45 2.02 2.78 -19.94
C ASP A 45 2.71 3.75 -20.90
N THR A 46 2.60 3.53 -22.21
CA THR A 46 3.09 4.46 -23.23
C THR A 46 2.45 5.85 -23.07
N LEU A 47 1.12 5.91 -22.94
CA LEU A 47 0.39 7.17 -22.87
C LEU A 47 0.63 7.88 -21.53
N LEU A 48 0.54 7.15 -20.42
CA LEU A 48 0.74 7.71 -19.08
C LEU A 48 2.18 8.19 -18.88
N SER A 49 3.19 7.44 -19.35
CA SER A 49 4.61 7.87 -19.32
C SER A 49 4.89 9.13 -20.14
N ALA A 50 4.02 9.42 -21.11
CA ALA A 50 4.06 10.65 -21.91
C ALA A 50 3.14 11.75 -21.37
N HIS A 51 2.55 11.58 -20.19
CA HIS A 51 1.59 12.49 -19.56
C HIS A 51 0.35 12.78 -20.42
N ILE A 52 -0.07 11.80 -21.21
CA ILE A 52 -1.32 11.83 -21.98
C ILE A 52 -2.37 11.04 -21.19
N ASP A 53 -3.16 11.76 -20.38
CA ASP A 53 -4.23 11.16 -19.59
C ASP A 53 -5.47 10.90 -20.47
N PHE A 54 -6.24 9.87 -20.13
CA PHE A 54 -7.36 9.40 -20.95
C PHE A 54 -8.44 8.68 -20.12
N ASP A 55 -9.66 8.64 -20.66
CA ASP A 55 -10.71 7.76 -20.16
C ASP A 55 -10.87 6.54 -21.07
N TYR A 56 -11.24 5.39 -20.49
CA TYR A 56 -11.69 4.25 -21.27
C TYR A 56 -13.16 4.41 -21.69
N GLY A 57 -13.42 4.24 -22.99
CA GLY A 57 -14.76 4.20 -23.58
C GLY A 57 -15.22 2.77 -23.79
N GLU A 58 -16.09 2.28 -22.93
CA GLU A 58 -16.76 0.97 -23.10
C GLU A 58 -17.92 1.10 -24.10
N GLU A 59 -18.00 0.16 -25.04
CA GLU A 59 -18.81 0.31 -26.25
C GLU A 59 -20.33 0.28 -26.01
N GLU A 60 -20.82 -0.38 -24.96
CA GLU A 60 -22.21 -0.28 -24.55
C GLU A 60 -22.56 1.13 -24.07
N VAL A 61 -21.73 1.70 -23.19
CA VAL A 61 -21.90 3.07 -22.68
C VAL A 61 -21.85 4.07 -23.83
N LEU A 62 -20.92 3.88 -24.79
CA LEU A 62 -20.83 4.68 -26.01
C LEU A 62 -22.10 4.55 -26.86
N GLY A 63 -22.64 3.34 -27.03
CA GLY A 63 -23.88 3.12 -27.78
C GLY A 63 -25.08 3.86 -27.19
N ARG A 64 -25.15 4.00 -25.86
CA ARG A 64 -26.27 4.70 -25.18
C ARG A 64 -26.09 6.21 -25.06
N HIS A 65 -24.85 6.67 -24.89
CA HIS A 65 -24.58 8.05 -24.46
C HIS A 65 -23.63 8.82 -25.38
N GLY A 66 -23.04 8.14 -26.35
CA GLY A 66 -22.10 8.67 -27.34
C GLY A 66 -22.78 9.59 -28.34
N ARG A 67 -22.19 10.76 -28.59
CA ARG A 67 -22.63 11.68 -29.66
C ARG A 67 -21.50 12.60 -30.09
N VAL A 68 -21.59 13.11 -31.32
CA VAL A 68 -20.66 14.09 -31.87
C VAL A 68 -21.35 15.44 -31.94
N ARG A 69 -20.65 16.51 -31.55
CA ARG A 69 -21.15 17.89 -31.64
C ARG A 69 -20.05 18.85 -32.04
N MET A 70 -20.38 19.95 -32.73
CA MET A 70 -19.48 21.09 -32.85
C MET A 70 -19.46 21.91 -31.54
N GLY A 71 -18.32 21.92 -30.87
CA GLY A 71 -18.01 22.80 -29.74
C GLY A 71 -17.49 24.16 -30.19
N LYS A 72 -17.02 24.97 -29.24
CA LYS A 72 -16.48 26.32 -29.52
C LYS A 72 -15.14 26.31 -30.23
N THR A 73 -14.32 25.28 -29.98
CA THR A 73 -12.94 25.16 -30.46
C THR A 73 -12.78 24.11 -31.57
N GLY A 74 -13.85 23.39 -31.92
CA GLY A 74 -13.82 22.29 -32.88
C GLY A 74 -14.86 21.22 -32.57
N PRO A 75 -14.82 20.08 -33.27
CA PRO A 75 -15.67 18.93 -32.98
C PRO A 75 -15.32 18.33 -31.61
N GLU A 76 -16.35 17.92 -30.88
CA GLU A 76 -16.27 17.25 -29.57
C GLU A 76 -16.93 15.85 -29.69
N PHE A 77 -16.23 14.82 -29.22
CA PHE A 77 -16.80 13.49 -28.96
C PHE A 77 -17.33 13.48 -27.53
N LEU A 78 -18.63 13.25 -27.35
CA LEU A 78 -19.30 13.36 -26.04
C LEU A 78 -19.72 11.98 -25.56
N VAL A 79 -19.42 11.68 -24.30
CA VAL A 79 -19.96 10.51 -23.59
C VAL A 79 -20.66 11.03 -22.34
N ASN A 80 -21.99 11.11 -22.39
CA ASN A 80 -22.80 11.75 -21.36
C ASN A 80 -22.34 13.20 -21.05
N LYS A 81 -21.60 13.41 -19.94
CA LYS A 81 -21.06 14.70 -19.49
C LYS A 81 -19.59 14.93 -19.92
N ALA A 82 -18.86 13.87 -20.23
CA ALA A 82 -17.46 13.93 -20.63
C ALA A 82 -17.33 14.36 -22.10
N ARG A 83 -16.21 15.00 -22.42
CA ARG A 83 -15.94 15.58 -23.74
C ARG A 83 -14.50 15.31 -24.12
N TYR A 84 -14.29 14.88 -25.36
CA TYR A 84 -12.98 14.51 -25.88
C TYR A 84 -12.74 15.21 -27.21
N THR A 85 -11.50 15.62 -27.44
CA THR A 85 -11.03 16.24 -28.69
C THR A 85 -10.30 15.22 -29.59
N ALA A 86 -9.94 14.06 -29.02
CA ALA A 86 -9.34 12.94 -29.72
C ALA A 86 -9.94 11.60 -29.27
N VAL A 87 -10.00 10.63 -30.17
CA VAL A 87 -10.35 9.24 -29.87
C VAL A 87 -9.25 8.30 -30.39
N LEU A 88 -8.78 7.41 -29.52
CA LEU A 88 -7.85 6.34 -29.85
C LEU A 88 -8.60 5.00 -29.90
N VAL A 89 -8.49 4.32 -31.03
CA VAL A 89 -8.89 2.92 -31.18
C VAL A 89 -7.61 2.08 -30.99
N PRO A 90 -7.45 1.38 -29.85
CA PRO A 90 -6.27 0.55 -29.62
C PRO A 90 -6.34 -0.71 -30.48
N GLN A 91 -5.31 -1.55 -30.39
CA GLN A 91 -5.35 -2.87 -30.98
C GLN A 91 -6.48 -3.70 -30.35
N MET A 92 -7.44 -4.11 -31.17
CA MET A 92 -8.61 -4.89 -30.76
C MET A 92 -9.10 -5.76 -31.93
N GLU A 93 -9.78 -6.87 -31.63
CA GLU A 93 -10.23 -7.85 -32.64
C GLU A 93 -11.59 -7.51 -33.21
N THR A 94 -12.50 -7.01 -32.36
CA THR A 94 -13.84 -6.59 -32.75
C THR A 94 -14.17 -5.20 -32.23
N ILE A 95 -15.04 -4.48 -32.96
CA ILE A 95 -15.63 -3.19 -32.58
C ILE A 95 -17.12 -3.22 -32.90
N ARG A 96 -17.96 -2.54 -32.12
CA ARG A 96 -19.38 -2.41 -32.44
C ARG A 96 -19.62 -1.51 -33.64
N ASN A 97 -20.62 -1.84 -34.45
CA ASN A 97 -21.03 -0.99 -35.56
C ASN A 97 -21.49 0.41 -35.06
N SER A 98 -22.15 0.47 -33.90
CA SER A 98 -22.54 1.74 -33.27
C SER A 98 -21.35 2.64 -32.93
N THR A 99 -20.27 2.05 -32.39
CA THR A 99 -19.02 2.77 -32.09
C THR A 99 -18.36 3.25 -33.38
N LEU A 100 -18.28 2.38 -34.39
CA LEU A 100 -17.69 2.71 -35.69
C LEU A 100 -18.42 3.87 -36.38
N ALA A 101 -19.76 3.91 -36.29
CA ALA A 101 -20.57 5.01 -36.81
C ALA A 101 -20.24 6.35 -36.12
N LEU A 102 -20.04 6.35 -34.80
CA LEU A 102 -19.62 7.54 -34.04
C LEU A 102 -18.22 8.01 -34.45
N LEU A 103 -17.27 7.08 -34.64
CA LEU A 103 -15.91 7.40 -35.10
C LEU A 103 -15.93 8.05 -36.49
N ARG A 104 -16.68 7.49 -37.44
CA ARG A 104 -16.87 8.06 -38.79
C ARG A 104 -17.48 9.46 -38.71
N ALA A 105 -18.50 9.66 -37.89
CA ALA A 105 -19.14 10.97 -37.70
C ALA A 105 -18.17 12.00 -37.09
N PHE A 106 -17.39 11.61 -36.09
CA PHE A 106 -16.42 12.47 -35.44
C PHE A 106 -15.30 12.87 -36.42
N ARG A 107 -14.78 11.90 -37.17
CA ARG A 107 -13.77 12.14 -38.20
C ARG A 107 -14.29 13.07 -39.30
N LYS A 108 -15.52 12.85 -39.78
CA LYS A 108 -16.17 13.71 -40.79
C LYS A 108 -16.36 15.15 -40.31
N ALA A 109 -16.57 15.34 -39.00
CA ALA A 109 -16.65 16.67 -38.39
C ALA A 109 -15.27 17.35 -38.18
N GLY A 110 -14.17 16.67 -38.54
CA GLY A 110 -12.80 17.16 -38.40
C GLY A 110 -12.09 16.70 -37.12
N GLY A 111 -12.69 15.79 -36.34
CA GLY A 111 -12.12 15.26 -35.11
C GLY A 111 -10.87 14.41 -35.37
N LEU A 112 -10.03 14.29 -34.34
CA LEU A 112 -8.86 13.42 -34.36
C LEU A 112 -9.28 12.00 -33.97
N VAL A 113 -9.21 11.07 -34.92
CA VAL A 113 -9.35 9.63 -34.67
C VAL A 113 -8.02 8.97 -35.04
N VAL A 114 -7.46 8.21 -34.11
CA VAL A 114 -6.20 7.48 -34.29
C VAL A 114 -6.47 5.98 -34.11
N PHE A 115 -6.08 5.16 -35.08
CA PHE A 115 -6.05 3.71 -34.96
C PHE A 115 -4.62 3.27 -34.65
N ALA A 116 -4.44 2.54 -33.55
CA ALA A 116 -3.15 2.03 -33.11
C ALA A 116 -2.97 0.56 -33.50
N GLY A 117 -1.87 0.25 -34.18
CA GLY A 117 -1.60 -1.10 -34.67
C GLY A 117 -2.52 -1.50 -35.83
N LYS A 118 -3.05 -2.73 -35.77
CA LYS A 118 -3.94 -3.28 -36.80
C LYS A 118 -5.40 -2.91 -36.47
N PRO A 119 -6.18 -2.37 -37.43
CA PRO A 119 -7.62 -2.17 -37.25
C PRO A 119 -8.35 -3.49 -36.95
N PRO A 120 -9.50 -3.45 -36.25
CA PRO A 120 -10.33 -4.63 -36.02
C PRO A 120 -10.72 -5.31 -37.34
N GLU A 121 -10.74 -6.64 -37.34
CA GLU A 121 -11.18 -7.44 -38.50
C GLU A 121 -12.65 -7.86 -38.38
N LEU A 122 -13.23 -7.68 -37.19
CA LEU A 122 -14.61 -8.02 -36.87
C LEU A 122 -15.40 -6.76 -36.52
N VAL A 123 -16.63 -6.66 -37.02
CA VAL A 123 -17.64 -5.69 -36.56
C VAL A 123 -18.81 -6.46 -35.97
N ASP A 124 -19.19 -6.16 -34.73
CA ASP A 124 -20.19 -6.92 -33.96
C ASP A 124 -19.87 -8.44 -33.94
N ALA A 125 -18.60 -8.80 -33.74
CA ALA A 125 -18.07 -10.17 -33.79
C ALA A 125 -18.19 -10.91 -35.14
N VAL A 126 -18.49 -10.21 -36.24
CA VAL A 126 -18.59 -10.77 -37.60
C VAL A 126 -17.53 -10.16 -38.52
N ALA A 127 -16.89 -10.99 -39.36
CA ALA A 127 -15.87 -10.54 -40.32
C ALA A 127 -16.39 -9.40 -41.21
N SER A 128 -15.63 -8.29 -41.27
CA SER A 128 -16.03 -7.10 -42.01
C SER A 128 -14.85 -6.17 -42.31
N ASP A 129 -14.81 -5.63 -43.53
CA ASP A 129 -13.81 -4.65 -43.95
C ASP A 129 -14.12 -3.21 -43.46
N GLU A 130 -15.28 -3.02 -42.81
CA GLU A 130 -15.79 -1.70 -42.45
C GLU A 130 -14.87 -0.91 -41.50
N ALA A 131 -14.22 -1.59 -40.57
CA ALA A 131 -13.28 -0.99 -39.64
C ALA A 131 -11.97 -0.57 -40.35
N ALA A 132 -11.47 -1.41 -41.27
CA ALA A 132 -10.30 -1.08 -42.10
C ALA A 132 -10.57 0.14 -43.01
N LEU A 133 -11.75 0.21 -43.62
CA LEU A 133 -12.19 1.37 -44.42
C LEU A 133 -12.27 2.65 -43.58
N CYS A 134 -12.75 2.55 -42.33
CA CYS A 134 -12.75 3.70 -41.41
C CYS A 134 -11.33 4.13 -41.05
N ALA A 135 -10.44 3.18 -40.73
CA ALA A 135 -9.05 3.45 -40.38
C ALA A 135 -8.28 4.12 -41.52
N ALA A 136 -8.53 3.74 -42.78
CA ALA A 136 -7.91 4.37 -43.96
C ALA A 136 -8.21 5.87 -44.11
N ALA A 137 -9.30 6.37 -43.50
CA ALA A 137 -9.66 7.79 -43.48
C ALA A 137 -9.15 8.53 -42.21
N CYS A 138 -8.48 7.82 -41.31
CA CYS A 138 -8.02 8.29 -40.00
C CYS A 138 -6.49 8.28 -39.89
N ALA A 139 -5.96 8.79 -38.77
CA ALA A 139 -4.53 8.67 -38.49
C ALA A 139 -4.21 7.24 -38.05
N MET A 140 -3.06 6.72 -38.47
CA MET A 140 -2.52 5.43 -38.05
C MET A 140 -1.27 5.65 -37.18
N ALA A 141 -1.13 4.85 -36.13
CA ALA A 141 0.04 4.84 -35.27
C ALA A 141 0.48 3.41 -34.92
N PRO A 142 1.72 3.19 -34.48
CA PRO A 142 2.10 1.94 -33.82
C PRO A 142 1.21 1.65 -32.60
N ALA A 143 1.11 0.39 -32.18
CA ALA A 143 0.29 -0.01 -31.03
C ALA A 143 0.79 0.54 -29.68
N ASN A 144 2.06 0.96 -29.61
CA ASN A 144 2.71 1.49 -28.42
C ASN A 144 3.95 2.34 -28.77
N GLY A 145 4.62 2.87 -27.76
CA GLY A 145 5.87 3.62 -27.89
C GLY A 145 5.72 5.07 -28.37
N PRO A 146 6.85 5.75 -28.67
CA PRO A 146 6.87 7.18 -28.96
C PRO A 146 6.01 7.60 -30.17
N GLY A 147 5.85 6.71 -31.16
CA GLY A 147 5.00 6.95 -32.33
C GLY A 147 3.52 7.05 -31.96
N LEU A 148 3.05 6.21 -31.04
CA LEU A 148 1.69 6.30 -30.50
C LEU A 148 1.49 7.61 -29.74
N ALA A 149 2.40 7.91 -28.79
CA ALA A 149 2.32 9.13 -27.99
C ALA A 149 2.31 10.39 -28.87
N ALA A 150 3.15 10.43 -29.92
CA ALA A 150 3.19 11.53 -30.86
C ALA A 150 1.86 11.71 -31.63
N ALA A 151 1.19 10.62 -32.02
CA ALA A 151 -0.05 10.66 -32.77
C ALA A 151 -1.23 11.25 -31.98
N VAL A 152 -1.24 11.07 -30.66
CA VAL A 152 -2.29 11.60 -29.76
C VAL A 152 -1.81 12.80 -28.91
N LYS A 153 -0.58 13.28 -29.14
CA LYS A 153 -0.01 14.45 -28.44
C LYS A 153 -0.89 15.71 -28.44
N PRO A 154 -1.71 16.01 -29.47
CA PRO A 154 -2.63 17.14 -29.41
C PRO A 154 -3.64 17.11 -28.23
N ALA A 155 -3.87 15.94 -27.61
CA ALA A 155 -4.70 15.80 -26.42
C ALA A 155 -3.93 15.99 -25.08
N GLN A 156 -2.61 16.18 -25.13
CA GLN A 156 -1.79 16.39 -23.94
C GLN A 156 -2.03 17.79 -23.36
N ARG A 157 -2.43 17.87 -22.09
CA ARG A 157 -2.63 19.15 -21.36
C ARG A 157 -1.47 19.54 -20.46
N ILE A 158 -0.76 18.55 -19.93
CA ILE A 158 0.34 18.72 -18.99
C ILE A 158 1.52 17.90 -19.51
N SER A 159 2.71 18.50 -19.48
CA SER A 159 3.99 17.82 -19.67
C SER A 159 4.78 17.95 -18.37
N ILE A 160 5.44 16.88 -17.94
CA ILE A 160 6.24 16.84 -16.72
C ILE A 160 7.58 16.24 -17.12
N ALA A 161 8.56 17.10 -17.36
CA ALA A 161 9.86 16.68 -17.86
C ALA A 161 10.99 17.01 -16.88
N ASP A 162 12.08 16.27 -16.97
CA ASP A 162 13.35 16.66 -16.35
C ASP A 162 13.96 17.91 -17.03
N LYS A 163 15.14 18.33 -16.57
CA LYS A 163 15.82 19.53 -17.08
C LYS A 163 16.30 19.35 -18.52
N GLU A 164 16.52 18.11 -18.93
CA GLU A 164 16.92 17.68 -20.27
C GLU A 164 15.72 17.61 -21.23
N GLY A 165 14.49 17.73 -20.71
CA GLY A 165 13.25 17.74 -21.49
C GLY A 165 12.68 16.35 -21.77
N LYS A 166 13.18 15.31 -21.10
CA LYS A 166 12.62 13.95 -21.15
C LYS A 166 11.45 13.85 -20.18
N GLU A 167 10.32 13.33 -20.64
CA GLU A 167 9.14 13.11 -19.79
C GLU A 167 9.48 12.16 -18.63
N ALA A 168 9.09 12.56 -17.42
CA ALA A 168 9.31 11.83 -16.19
C ALA A 168 8.31 10.66 -16.09
N ALA A 169 8.62 9.55 -16.78
CA ALA A 169 7.71 8.42 -16.96
C ALA A 169 7.10 7.82 -15.67
N ALA A 170 7.79 7.91 -14.53
CA ALA A 170 7.30 7.40 -13.25
C ALA A 170 6.31 8.36 -12.55
N VAL A 171 6.14 9.58 -13.08
CA VAL A 171 5.24 10.59 -12.51
C VAL A 171 3.88 10.49 -13.18
N LEU A 172 2.82 10.37 -12.36
CA LEU A 172 1.44 10.45 -12.82
C LEU A 172 0.81 11.76 -12.36
N TYR A 173 -0.25 12.19 -13.02
CA TYR A 173 -1.00 13.37 -12.60
C TYR A 173 -2.51 13.18 -12.65
N LEU A 174 -3.19 14.04 -11.90
CA LEU A 174 -4.62 14.29 -11.99
C LEU A 174 -4.83 15.79 -12.20
N LEU A 175 -5.42 16.16 -13.34
CA LEU A 175 -5.80 17.54 -13.65
C LEU A 175 -7.32 17.70 -13.47
N ARG A 176 -7.71 18.71 -12.70
CA ARG A 176 -9.11 19.14 -12.57
C ARG A 176 -9.25 20.62 -12.86
N GLU A 177 -10.42 21.07 -13.30
CA GLU A 177 -10.71 22.49 -13.48
C GLU A 177 -12.12 22.89 -13.06
N ASP A 178 -12.26 24.12 -12.60
CA ASP A 178 -13.56 24.79 -12.44
C ASP A 178 -13.53 26.17 -13.11
N ALA A 179 -14.48 27.05 -12.76
CA ALA A 179 -14.54 28.40 -13.29
C ALA A 179 -13.38 29.30 -12.83
N ASP A 180 -12.72 28.95 -11.72
CA ASP A 180 -11.77 29.81 -11.01
C ASP A 180 -10.32 29.39 -11.25
N ALA A 181 -10.04 28.09 -11.36
CA ALA A 181 -8.67 27.59 -11.45
C ALA A 181 -8.58 26.21 -12.14
N GLN A 182 -7.34 25.85 -12.44
CA GLN A 182 -6.92 24.46 -12.65
C GLN A 182 -6.19 23.94 -11.42
N TYR A 183 -6.41 22.66 -11.10
CA TYR A 183 -5.86 21.95 -9.95
C TYR A 183 -5.08 20.76 -10.45
N LEU A 184 -3.77 20.73 -10.19
CA LEU A 184 -2.89 19.66 -10.63
C LEU A 184 -2.31 18.94 -9.42
N PHE A 185 -2.67 17.68 -9.25
CA PHE A 185 -1.96 16.77 -8.36
C PHE A 185 -0.97 15.95 -9.18
N ILE A 186 0.28 15.87 -8.73
CA ILE A 186 1.31 15.00 -9.32
C ILE A 186 1.86 14.05 -8.26
N CYS A 187 2.14 12.80 -8.63
CA CYS A 187 2.78 11.83 -7.74
C CYS A 187 3.84 11.02 -8.48
N ASN A 188 4.99 10.82 -7.84
CA ASN A 188 6.03 9.93 -8.31
C ASN A 188 5.71 8.52 -7.82
N THR A 189 5.44 7.58 -8.73
CA THR A 189 5.22 6.16 -8.39
C THR A 189 6.53 5.44 -8.06
N SER A 190 7.66 6.10 -8.34
CA SER A 190 9.04 5.60 -8.30
C SER A 190 9.30 4.35 -9.16
N LEU A 191 8.33 3.92 -9.96
CA LEU A 191 8.45 2.80 -10.89
C LEU A 191 9.10 3.29 -12.19
N SER A 192 10.40 3.02 -12.34
CA SER A 192 11.11 3.40 -13.56
C SER A 192 10.59 2.63 -14.77
N GLN A 193 10.75 3.20 -15.96
CA GLN A 193 10.26 2.61 -17.21
C GLN A 193 10.80 1.18 -17.47
N GLY A 194 12.04 0.89 -17.02
CA GLY A 194 12.63 -0.45 -17.15
C GLY A 194 12.11 -1.47 -16.13
N GLN A 195 11.29 -1.05 -15.17
CA GLN A 195 10.66 -1.89 -14.14
C GLN A 195 9.18 -2.15 -14.41
N MET A 196 8.59 -1.51 -15.42
CA MET A 196 7.21 -1.76 -15.84
C MET A 196 7.15 -3.14 -16.51
N ASP A 197 6.14 -3.93 -16.14
CA ASP A 197 5.91 -5.26 -16.70
C ASP A 197 4.48 -5.36 -17.25
N PRO A 198 4.26 -5.97 -18.43
CA PRO A 198 2.92 -6.24 -18.95
C PRO A 198 2.04 -7.05 -17.99
N ASP A 199 2.64 -7.90 -17.16
CA ASP A 199 2.00 -8.51 -16.01
C ASP A 199 2.22 -7.64 -14.77
N VAL A 200 1.16 -6.95 -14.34
CA VAL A 200 1.21 -6.06 -13.17
C VAL A 200 1.60 -6.79 -11.87
N TYR A 201 1.48 -8.11 -11.82
CA TYR A 201 1.91 -8.93 -10.68
C TYR A 201 3.42 -9.25 -10.69
N GLU A 202 4.09 -9.00 -11.81
CA GLU A 202 5.54 -9.14 -11.97
C GLU A 202 6.31 -7.83 -11.75
N GLU A 203 5.60 -6.71 -11.58
CA GLU A 203 6.22 -5.43 -11.26
C GLU A 203 7.03 -5.45 -9.96
N VAL A 204 8.05 -4.59 -9.91
CA VAL A 204 8.87 -4.37 -8.72
C VAL A 204 8.02 -3.83 -7.56
N MET A 205 8.18 -4.44 -6.38
CA MET A 205 7.49 -4.05 -5.14
C MET A 205 7.75 -2.58 -4.78
N THR A 206 6.75 -1.90 -4.23
CA THR A 206 6.82 -0.47 -3.91
C THR A 206 8.03 -0.06 -3.05
N ARG A 207 8.46 -0.91 -2.10
CA ARG A 207 9.63 -0.65 -1.25
C ARG A 207 10.97 -0.60 -2.01
N ASP A 208 11.02 -1.24 -3.18
CA ASP A 208 12.24 -1.40 -4.00
C ASP A 208 12.28 -0.38 -5.16
N ARG A 209 11.21 0.40 -5.32
CA ARG A 209 11.10 1.52 -6.27
C ARG A 209 11.90 2.70 -5.74
N LYS A 210 12.82 3.24 -6.55
CA LYS A 210 13.80 4.25 -6.08
C LYS A 210 13.91 5.51 -6.96
N GLU A 211 13.12 5.62 -8.01
CA GLU A 211 13.20 6.75 -8.93
C GLU A 211 12.87 8.08 -8.21
N ARG A 212 13.66 9.11 -8.51
CA ARG A 212 13.59 10.46 -7.91
C ARG A 212 13.79 11.50 -9.00
N TYR A 213 13.16 12.66 -8.85
CA TYR A 213 13.29 13.76 -9.82
C TYR A 213 13.73 15.06 -9.15
N PRO A 214 15.05 15.33 -9.06
CA PRO A 214 15.60 16.57 -8.53
C PRO A 214 15.53 17.68 -9.60
N GLY A 215 14.35 18.27 -9.76
CA GLY A 215 14.11 19.38 -10.69
C GLY A 215 13.34 18.95 -11.94
N LEU A 216 12.02 18.98 -11.81
CA LEU A 216 11.04 18.83 -12.86
C LEU A 216 10.56 20.20 -13.34
N VAL A 217 10.21 20.25 -14.62
CA VAL A 217 9.50 21.36 -15.24
C VAL A 217 8.12 20.87 -15.66
N VAL A 218 7.10 21.33 -14.94
CA VAL A 218 5.69 21.07 -15.27
C VAL A 218 5.20 22.17 -16.20
N LYS A 219 4.80 21.83 -17.43
CA LYS A 219 4.33 22.78 -18.44
C LYS A 219 2.84 22.56 -18.72
N GLY A 220 2.07 23.64 -18.84
CA GLY A 220 0.66 23.61 -19.21
C GLY A 220 -0.12 24.79 -18.65
N PHE A 221 -1.34 24.56 -18.17
CA PHE A 221 -2.17 25.60 -17.54
C PHE A 221 -2.65 26.71 -18.49
N ALA A 222 -2.91 26.36 -19.75
CA ALA A 222 -3.46 27.29 -20.73
C ALA A 222 -4.73 27.98 -20.22
N GLY A 223 -4.78 29.31 -20.36
CA GLY A 223 -5.90 30.14 -19.87
C GLY A 223 -5.82 30.53 -18.39
N CYS A 224 -4.74 30.18 -17.68
CA CYS A 224 -4.48 30.64 -16.32
C CYS A 224 -3.64 31.93 -16.30
N GLN A 225 -4.15 32.98 -15.66
CA GLN A 225 -3.50 34.30 -15.61
C GLN A 225 -2.96 34.65 -14.21
N GLY A 226 -3.40 33.96 -13.16
CA GLY A 226 -2.84 34.14 -11.83
C GLY A 226 -1.56 33.32 -11.64
N HIS A 227 -0.68 33.81 -10.76
CA HIS A 227 0.53 33.09 -10.38
C HIS A 227 0.17 31.73 -9.76
N PRO A 228 0.78 30.61 -10.19
CA PRO A 228 0.53 29.30 -9.62
C PRO A 228 0.88 29.22 -8.14
N LEU A 229 0.09 28.46 -7.39
CA LEU A 229 0.25 28.22 -5.97
C LEU A 229 0.57 26.75 -5.74
N GLU A 230 1.33 26.47 -4.67
CA GLU A 230 1.56 25.12 -4.15
C GLU A 230 0.78 24.95 -2.84
N LEU A 231 -0.02 23.89 -2.74
CA LEU A 231 -0.67 23.49 -1.50
C LEU A 231 0.12 22.34 -0.88
N ASP A 232 0.47 22.49 0.39
CA ASP A 232 1.02 21.42 1.20
C ASP A 232 -0.14 20.55 1.73
N PRO A 233 -0.30 19.31 1.26
CA PRO A 233 -1.45 18.48 1.64
C PRO A 233 -1.41 18.01 3.10
N ASP A 234 -0.22 17.99 3.73
CA ASP A 234 -0.05 17.52 5.09
C ASP A 234 -0.42 18.61 6.11
N THR A 235 -0.11 19.87 5.80
CA THR A 235 -0.32 21.01 6.70
C THR A 235 -1.48 21.92 6.29
N GLY A 236 -1.92 21.86 5.04
CA GLY A 236 -2.89 22.78 4.45
C GLY A 236 -2.32 24.17 4.12
N ALA A 237 -1.01 24.39 4.31
CA ALA A 237 -0.35 25.65 3.99
C ALA A 237 -0.33 25.91 2.47
N VAL A 238 -0.41 27.18 2.09
CA VAL A 238 -0.40 27.62 0.69
C VAL A 238 0.80 28.53 0.46
N TYR A 239 1.57 28.23 -0.58
CA TYR A 239 2.75 28.98 -0.98
C TYR A 239 2.61 29.46 -2.43
N ALA A 240 3.34 30.53 -2.78
CA ALA A 240 3.58 30.82 -4.19
C ALA A 240 4.49 29.72 -4.76
N ALA A 241 4.08 29.10 -5.86
CA ALA A 241 4.91 28.10 -6.53
C ALA A 241 6.09 28.78 -7.22
N ASP A 242 7.23 28.08 -7.31
CA ASP A 242 8.33 28.47 -8.18
C ASP A 242 7.91 28.28 -9.64
N ALA A 243 7.57 29.38 -10.31
CA ALA A 243 6.92 29.33 -11.62
C ALA A 243 7.24 30.54 -12.49
N GLU A 244 7.32 30.32 -13.80
CA GLU A 244 7.49 31.37 -14.82
C GLU A 244 6.39 31.31 -15.90
N PRO A 245 5.94 32.45 -16.44
CA PRO A 245 5.00 32.47 -17.54
C PRO A 245 5.68 32.01 -18.85
N ALA A 246 4.96 31.24 -19.67
CA ALA A 246 5.44 30.76 -20.96
C ALA A 246 4.33 30.80 -22.02
N ARG A 247 4.39 31.75 -22.98
CA ARG A 247 3.48 31.84 -24.16
C ARG A 247 2.01 31.43 -23.92
N GLY A 248 1.33 32.05 -22.95
CA GLY A 248 -0.09 31.77 -22.65
C GLY A 248 -0.36 30.59 -21.71
N GLU A 249 0.71 30.02 -21.17
CA GLU A 249 0.79 28.91 -20.23
C GLU A 249 1.73 29.26 -19.06
N TRP A 250 1.89 28.32 -18.13
CA TRP A 250 2.83 28.38 -17.02
C TRP A 250 3.82 27.22 -17.06
N LYS A 251 5.03 27.49 -16.58
CA LYS A 251 5.99 26.46 -16.17
C LYS A 251 6.14 26.51 -14.66
N ILE A 252 6.01 25.38 -13.99
CA ILE A 252 6.26 25.23 -12.56
C ILE A 252 7.52 24.38 -12.38
N PHE A 253 8.44 24.84 -11.54
CA PHE A 253 9.65 24.13 -11.17
C PHE A 253 9.44 23.43 -9.83
N THR A 254 9.71 22.14 -9.77
CA THR A 254 9.51 21.37 -8.54
C THR A 254 10.48 20.19 -8.42
N ASN A 255 10.51 19.53 -7.28
CA ASN A 255 11.17 18.25 -7.07
C ASN A 255 10.15 17.22 -6.58
N LEU A 256 10.39 15.96 -6.93
CA LEU A 256 9.63 14.83 -6.38
C LEU A 256 10.61 13.81 -5.78
N PRO A 257 10.57 13.59 -4.46
CA PRO A 257 11.32 12.50 -3.83
C PRO A 257 10.70 11.14 -4.18
N MET A 258 11.28 10.06 -3.64
CA MET A 258 10.71 8.72 -3.78
C MET A 258 9.28 8.71 -3.24
N LEU A 259 8.34 8.18 -4.04
CA LEU A 259 6.92 8.07 -3.68
C LEU A 259 6.25 9.41 -3.29
N GLY A 260 6.89 10.54 -3.61
CA GLY A 260 6.45 11.87 -3.22
C GLY A 260 5.31 12.40 -4.09
N SER A 261 4.58 13.40 -3.57
CA SER A 261 3.53 14.09 -4.32
C SER A 261 3.55 15.61 -4.10
N ARG A 262 2.89 16.34 -5.00
CA ARG A 262 2.71 17.80 -4.95
C ARG A 262 1.33 18.17 -5.47
N LEU A 263 0.77 19.26 -4.97
CA LEU A 263 -0.51 19.81 -5.41
C LEU A 263 -0.35 21.28 -5.78
N PHE A 264 -0.69 21.61 -7.02
CA PHE A 264 -0.64 22.96 -7.56
C PHE A 264 -2.04 23.48 -7.89
N ILE A 265 -2.21 24.80 -7.75
CA ILE A 265 -3.41 25.53 -8.14
C ILE A 265 -2.97 26.64 -9.10
N ALA A 266 -3.46 26.63 -10.33
CA ALA A 266 -3.21 27.66 -11.33
C ALA A 266 -4.50 28.49 -11.52
N PRO A 267 -4.58 29.71 -10.98
CA PRO A 267 -5.80 30.52 -11.07
C PRO A 267 -6.05 31.06 -12.49
N LYS A 268 -7.31 31.01 -12.96
CA LYS A 268 -7.75 31.58 -14.24
C LYS A 268 -7.68 33.10 -14.26
N LYS A 269 -7.71 33.74 -13.10
CA LYS A 269 -7.57 35.20 -12.92
C LYS A 269 -6.54 35.51 -11.83
N PRO A 270 -5.84 36.66 -11.90
CA PRO A 270 -4.96 37.11 -10.83
C PRO A 270 -5.70 37.19 -9.49
N GLY A 271 -5.12 36.59 -8.44
CA GLY A 271 -5.65 36.66 -7.08
C GLY A 271 -5.37 38.00 -6.41
N LYS A 272 -6.13 38.30 -5.35
CA LYS A 272 -5.88 39.49 -4.50
C LYS A 272 -4.88 39.23 -3.38
N THR A 273 -4.75 37.97 -2.96
CA THR A 273 -3.85 37.54 -1.89
C THR A 273 -2.48 37.21 -2.48
N ALA A 274 -1.43 37.87 -1.97
CA ALA A 274 -0.07 37.50 -2.25
C ALA A 274 0.38 36.38 -1.30
N TYR A 275 0.82 35.26 -1.85
CA TYR A 275 1.42 34.17 -1.10
C TYR A 275 2.94 34.28 -1.17
N GLN A 276 3.62 33.92 -0.08
CA GLN A 276 5.08 33.90 -0.07
C GLN A 276 5.59 32.57 -0.64
N PRO A 277 6.77 32.54 -1.28
CA PRO A 277 7.45 31.30 -1.60
C PRO A 277 7.72 30.47 -0.35
N ARG A 278 7.82 29.15 -0.52
CA ARG A 278 8.26 28.26 0.58
C ARG A 278 9.68 28.66 0.99
N GLU A 279 9.90 28.88 2.28
CA GLU A 279 11.22 29.25 2.81
C GLU A 279 12.22 28.13 2.53
N GLN A 280 13.32 28.46 1.86
CA GLN A 280 14.44 27.55 1.68
C GLN A 280 15.38 27.68 2.87
N VAL A 281 15.76 26.54 3.43
CA VAL A 281 16.58 26.47 4.63
C VAL A 281 17.79 25.61 4.34
N ARG A 282 18.96 26.08 4.76
CA ARG A 282 20.21 25.34 4.66
C ARG A 282 20.57 24.74 6.00
N ILE A 283 21.09 23.52 5.99
CA ILE A 283 21.61 22.88 7.19
C ILE A 283 22.92 23.60 7.58
N ILE A 284 22.93 24.25 8.74
CA ILE A 284 24.12 24.91 9.31
C ILE A 284 24.95 23.88 10.07
N ARG A 285 24.27 23.05 10.88
CA ARG A 285 24.89 22.06 11.73
C ARG A 285 23.96 20.87 11.94
N THR A 286 24.55 19.70 12.15
CA THR A 286 23.84 18.49 12.56
C THR A 286 24.30 18.09 13.95
N GLN A 287 23.36 17.69 14.80
CA GLN A 287 23.60 17.09 16.11
C GLN A 287 23.06 15.65 16.09
N PRO A 288 23.91 14.62 16.18
CA PRO A 288 23.44 13.24 16.26
C PRO A 288 22.70 13.00 17.59
N LEU A 289 21.65 12.19 17.56
CA LEU A 289 21.03 11.63 18.77
C LEU A 289 21.77 10.33 19.19
N PRO A 290 21.55 9.82 20.41
CA PRO A 290 22.25 8.65 20.93
C PRO A 290 22.14 7.40 20.03
N GLU A 291 23.00 6.40 20.26
CA GLU A 291 22.90 5.09 19.61
C GLU A 291 22.15 4.04 20.46
N SER A 292 21.90 4.37 21.73
CA SER A 292 21.13 3.56 22.68
C SER A 292 20.11 4.43 23.40
N TYR A 293 18.90 3.89 23.57
CA TYR A 293 17.74 4.64 24.05
C TYR A 293 17.07 3.90 25.18
N GLN A 294 16.58 4.63 26.17
CA GLN A 294 15.45 4.16 26.95
C GLN A 294 14.22 4.14 26.04
N VAL A 295 13.42 3.09 26.11
CA VAL A 295 12.27 2.90 25.23
C VAL A 295 10.98 2.71 26.00
N GLN A 296 9.88 3.07 25.35
CA GLN A 296 8.53 2.78 25.82
C GLN A 296 7.76 2.03 24.73
N LEU A 297 7.20 0.88 25.10
CA LEU A 297 6.29 0.12 24.25
C LEU A 297 4.87 0.71 24.35
N SER A 298 4.17 0.82 23.22
CA SER A 298 2.78 1.29 23.17
C SER A 298 1.77 0.27 23.71
N GLU A 299 2.15 -1.02 23.75
CA GLU A 299 1.32 -2.11 24.23
C GLU A 299 2.18 -3.25 24.79
N CYS A 300 1.53 -4.32 25.28
CA CYS A 300 2.22 -5.51 25.76
C CYS A 300 3.11 -6.12 24.65
N ASN A 301 4.27 -6.66 25.05
CA ASN A 301 4.99 -7.56 24.15
C ASN A 301 4.21 -8.87 24.01
N CYS A 302 4.47 -9.60 22.93
CA CYS A 302 3.78 -10.85 22.66
C CYS A 302 4.76 -11.99 22.34
N LEU A 303 4.38 -13.20 22.73
CA LEU A 303 4.97 -14.44 22.30
C LEU A 303 3.94 -15.19 21.45
N VAL A 304 4.31 -15.52 20.22
CA VAL A 304 3.47 -16.27 19.26
C VAL A 304 3.53 -17.75 19.61
N LEU A 305 2.39 -18.34 19.93
CA LEU A 305 2.25 -19.76 20.25
C LEU A 305 1.41 -20.43 19.15
N ASP A 306 2.08 -20.95 18.13
CA ASP A 306 1.49 -21.54 16.93
C ASP A 306 1.98 -22.97 16.66
N ARG A 307 2.91 -23.48 17.47
CA ARG A 307 3.48 -24.82 17.32
C ARG A 307 3.32 -25.68 18.58
N PRO A 308 2.13 -26.24 18.85
CA PRO A 308 1.95 -27.16 19.96
C PRO A 308 2.36 -28.59 19.60
N ALA A 309 2.76 -29.37 20.60
CA ALA A 309 2.56 -30.82 20.55
C ALA A 309 1.06 -31.11 20.69
N TYR A 310 0.53 -32.18 20.08
CA TYR A 310 -0.93 -32.32 19.99
C TYR A 310 -1.43 -33.75 20.09
N THR A 311 -2.70 -33.89 20.45
CA THR A 311 -3.43 -35.15 20.48
C THR A 311 -4.73 -35.00 19.71
N ILE A 312 -5.03 -35.95 18.81
CA ILE A 312 -6.29 -36.04 18.08
C ILE A 312 -7.00 -37.33 18.49
N GLY A 313 -8.11 -37.20 19.22
CA GLY A 313 -8.82 -38.33 19.78
C GLY A 313 -7.95 -39.09 20.79
N LYS A 314 -7.46 -40.27 20.40
CA LYS A 314 -6.57 -41.13 21.21
C LYS A 314 -5.13 -41.15 20.72
N LYS A 315 -4.82 -40.47 19.60
CA LYS A 315 -3.49 -40.48 18.98
C LYS A 315 -2.72 -39.24 19.42
N SER A 316 -1.58 -39.44 20.06
CA SER A 316 -0.71 -38.37 20.55
C SER A 316 0.51 -38.19 19.63
N PHE A 317 0.88 -36.94 19.40
CA PHE A 317 1.96 -36.49 18.54
C PHE A 317 2.87 -35.55 19.35
N PRO A 318 3.99 -36.05 19.89
CA PRO A 318 4.85 -35.27 20.79
C PRO A 318 5.76 -34.27 20.07
N ALA A 319 5.91 -34.37 18.75
CA ALA A 319 6.68 -33.43 17.96
C ALA A 319 5.81 -32.18 17.64
N PRO A 320 6.23 -30.96 18.05
CA PRO A 320 5.46 -29.75 17.79
C PRO A 320 5.34 -29.42 16.31
N GLU A 321 4.16 -29.01 15.89
CA GLU A 321 3.83 -28.72 14.49
C GLU A 321 2.96 -27.47 14.38
N GLU A 322 3.03 -26.78 13.24
CA GLU A 322 2.28 -25.55 13.01
C GLU A 322 0.75 -25.75 13.04
N ILE A 323 0.05 -24.79 13.62
CA ILE A 323 -1.34 -24.88 14.02
C ILE A 323 -2.31 -25.10 12.86
N LEU A 324 -2.09 -24.50 11.69
CA LEU A 324 -2.91 -24.70 10.50
C LEU A 324 -2.65 -26.07 9.85
N ARG A 325 -1.43 -26.60 9.90
CA ARG A 325 -1.12 -28.00 9.55
C ARG A 325 -1.84 -28.97 10.50
N ILE A 326 -1.91 -28.65 11.80
CA ILE A 326 -2.69 -29.44 12.78
C ILE A 326 -4.19 -29.35 12.46
N ASP A 327 -4.74 -28.16 12.18
CA ASP A 327 -6.14 -27.98 11.79
C ASP A 327 -6.52 -28.86 10.59
N LYS A 328 -5.64 -28.94 9.57
CA LYS A 328 -5.80 -29.82 8.42
C LYS A 328 -5.91 -31.30 8.84
N LYS A 329 -5.03 -31.76 9.73
CA LYS A 329 -5.04 -33.15 10.24
C LYS A 329 -6.29 -33.47 11.07
N VAL A 330 -6.79 -32.51 11.85
CA VAL A 330 -8.04 -32.66 12.60
C VAL A 330 -9.22 -32.78 11.64
N ARG A 331 -9.26 -31.95 10.60
CA ARG A 331 -10.29 -32.00 9.54
C ARG A 331 -10.25 -33.32 8.76
N ASP A 332 -9.07 -33.84 8.47
CA ASP A 332 -8.91 -35.17 7.88
C ASP A 332 -9.46 -36.28 8.79
N ALA A 333 -9.17 -36.21 10.09
CA ALA A 333 -9.69 -37.18 11.07
C ALA A 333 -11.23 -37.16 11.19
N LEU A 334 -11.85 -35.99 10.98
CA LEU A 334 -13.30 -35.83 10.93
C LEU A 334 -13.90 -36.15 9.56
N GLY A 335 -13.11 -36.22 8.49
CA GLY A 335 -13.60 -36.35 7.12
C GLY A 335 -14.37 -35.11 6.64
N ILE A 336 -13.85 -33.91 6.95
CA ILE A 336 -14.39 -32.62 6.49
C ILE A 336 -13.37 -31.87 5.61
N ARG A 337 -13.88 -30.94 4.81
CA ARG A 337 -13.03 -30.16 3.88
C ARG A 337 -12.05 -29.27 4.65
N HIS A 338 -10.85 -29.12 4.09
CA HIS A 338 -9.86 -28.15 4.54
C HIS A 338 -10.37 -26.72 4.35
N ARG A 339 -9.86 -25.81 5.20
CA ARG A 339 -10.08 -24.37 5.03
C ARG A 339 -9.32 -23.86 3.81
N GLY A 340 -9.94 -22.98 3.04
CA GLY A 340 -9.34 -22.36 1.86
C GLY A 340 -10.37 -21.61 1.01
N GLY A 341 -9.93 -20.99 -0.09
CA GLY A 341 -10.79 -20.13 -0.92
C GLY A 341 -12.04 -20.80 -1.52
N ALA A 342 -12.05 -22.14 -1.59
CA ALA A 342 -13.20 -22.92 -2.06
C ALA A 342 -14.21 -23.31 -0.96
N MET A 343 -14.01 -22.87 0.30
CA MET A 343 -14.91 -23.19 1.40
C MET A 343 -16.24 -22.44 1.26
N LYS A 344 -17.35 -23.09 1.62
CA LYS A 344 -18.61 -22.38 1.85
C LYS A 344 -18.42 -21.44 3.04
N GLN A 345 -18.80 -20.17 2.88
CA GLN A 345 -18.75 -19.21 3.97
C GLN A 345 -19.62 -19.69 5.16
N PRO A 346 -19.21 -19.50 6.43
CA PRO A 346 -19.93 -20.03 7.59
C PRO A 346 -21.43 -19.67 7.65
N TRP A 347 -21.80 -18.48 7.16
CA TRP A 347 -23.19 -18.04 7.09
C TRP A 347 -24.03 -18.75 6.01
N ALA A 348 -23.39 -19.39 5.04
CA ALA A 348 -24.01 -20.17 3.96
C ALA A 348 -23.93 -21.69 4.19
N GLN A 349 -23.29 -22.13 5.27
CA GLN A 349 -23.18 -23.54 5.61
C GLN A 349 -24.48 -24.05 6.23
N GLU A 350 -24.95 -25.20 5.75
CA GLU A 350 -26.01 -25.94 6.43
C GLU A 350 -25.46 -26.46 7.76
N LYS A 351 -26.17 -26.16 8.85
CA LYS A 351 -25.76 -26.60 10.18
C LYS A 351 -26.26 -28.03 10.42
N PRO A 352 -25.37 -29.02 10.57
CA PRO A 352 -25.78 -30.39 10.82
C PRO A 352 -26.49 -30.49 12.17
N ALA A 353 -27.57 -31.26 12.25
CA ALA A 353 -28.33 -31.44 13.49
C ALA A 353 -27.53 -32.16 14.60
N ARG A 354 -26.53 -32.96 14.19
CA ARG A 354 -25.59 -33.65 15.09
C ARG A 354 -24.18 -33.50 14.52
N PRO A 355 -23.46 -32.43 14.90
CA PRO A 355 -22.13 -32.21 14.38
C PRO A 355 -21.20 -33.34 14.80
N ARG A 356 -20.38 -33.83 13.87
CA ARG A 356 -19.23 -34.70 14.23
C ARG A 356 -18.25 -33.91 15.09
N SER A 357 -17.63 -34.56 16.06
CA SER A 357 -16.59 -33.96 16.89
C SER A 357 -15.46 -34.93 17.22
N VAL A 358 -14.30 -34.39 17.57
CA VAL A 358 -13.13 -35.14 18.04
C VAL A 358 -12.41 -34.35 19.14
N PRO A 359 -12.07 -34.97 20.28
CA PRO A 359 -11.36 -34.26 21.34
C PRO A 359 -9.91 -33.99 20.93
N ILE A 360 -9.47 -32.76 21.16
CA ILE A 360 -8.14 -32.25 20.84
C ILE A 360 -7.45 -31.75 22.11
N VAL A 361 -6.15 -32.03 22.23
CA VAL A 361 -5.27 -31.43 23.22
C VAL A 361 -4.10 -30.77 22.49
N LEU A 362 -3.76 -29.54 22.85
CA LEU A 362 -2.64 -28.76 22.30
C LEU A 362 -1.76 -28.33 23.47
N ASP A 363 -0.49 -28.73 23.46
CA ASP A 363 0.51 -28.41 24.47
C ASP A 363 1.58 -27.49 23.88
N TYR A 364 1.54 -26.21 24.25
CA TYR A 364 2.48 -25.18 23.81
C TYR A 364 3.58 -25.01 24.85
N GLU A 365 4.84 -25.22 24.44
CA GLU A 365 6.00 -25.11 25.32
C GLU A 365 6.79 -23.82 25.06
N PHE A 366 7.30 -23.21 26.14
CA PHE A 366 8.24 -22.10 26.06
C PHE A 366 9.16 -22.08 27.29
N GLU A 367 10.32 -21.44 27.14
CA GLU A 367 11.32 -21.30 28.20
C GLU A 367 11.26 -19.89 28.82
N ALA A 368 11.30 -19.79 30.15
CA ALA A 368 11.35 -18.51 30.86
C ALA A 368 12.71 -18.31 31.52
N HIS A 369 13.53 -17.42 30.98
CA HIS A 369 14.81 -17.01 31.56
C HIS A 369 14.66 -15.89 32.61
N ALA A 370 13.53 -15.17 32.57
CA ALA A 370 13.09 -14.27 33.61
C ALA A 370 11.57 -14.34 33.73
N LEU A 371 11.02 -13.93 34.88
CA LEU A 371 9.58 -13.83 35.05
C LEU A 371 9.04 -12.55 34.37
N PRO A 372 7.84 -12.59 33.79
CA PRO A 372 7.20 -11.40 33.23
C PRO A 372 6.92 -10.37 34.34
N GLY A 373 7.04 -9.09 34.01
CA GLY A 373 6.66 -7.99 34.89
C GLY A 373 5.19 -7.60 34.71
N GLY A 374 4.56 -7.10 35.77
CA GLY A 374 3.20 -6.54 35.70
C GLY A 374 2.14 -7.53 35.23
N ASP A 375 1.17 -7.04 34.48
CA ASP A 375 0.03 -7.83 34.00
C ASP A 375 0.42 -8.79 32.88
N LEU A 376 -0.22 -9.97 32.88
CA LEU A 376 -0.03 -11.05 31.92
C LEU A 376 -1.38 -11.51 31.38
N PHE A 377 -1.46 -11.79 30.08
CA PHE A 377 -2.71 -12.18 29.41
C PHE A 377 -2.47 -13.30 28.38
N LEU A 378 -3.47 -14.14 28.17
CA LEU A 378 -3.59 -14.98 26.98
C LEU A 378 -4.55 -14.30 26.01
N ALA A 379 -4.16 -14.11 24.75
CA ALA A 379 -5.10 -13.74 23.69
C ALA A 379 -5.36 -14.93 22.77
N ILE A 380 -6.63 -15.25 22.57
CA ILE A 380 -7.10 -16.43 21.84
C ILE A 380 -8.49 -16.16 21.23
N GLU A 381 -8.77 -16.78 20.08
CA GLU A 381 -10.12 -16.79 19.52
C GLU A 381 -11.04 -17.76 20.24
N ARG A 382 -12.29 -17.35 20.48
CA ARG A 382 -13.35 -18.22 21.04
C ARG A 382 -12.92 -18.93 22.35
N PRO A 383 -12.44 -18.19 23.38
CA PRO A 383 -11.93 -18.79 24.61
C PRO A 383 -12.93 -19.73 25.30
N GLU A 384 -14.23 -19.50 25.12
CA GLU A 384 -15.31 -20.32 25.70
C GLU A 384 -15.36 -21.75 25.15
N LYS A 385 -14.62 -22.04 24.07
CA LYS A 385 -14.49 -23.38 23.48
C LYS A 385 -13.34 -24.19 24.08
N PHE A 386 -12.50 -23.59 24.92
CA PHE A 386 -11.29 -24.22 25.43
C PHE A 386 -11.33 -24.35 26.96
N ALA A 387 -10.86 -25.49 27.46
CA ALA A 387 -10.36 -25.61 28.83
C ALA A 387 -8.85 -25.37 28.81
N ILE A 388 -8.40 -24.34 29.52
CA ILE A 388 -7.04 -23.80 29.43
C ILE A 388 -6.29 -24.04 30.73
N GLN A 389 -5.05 -24.52 30.64
CA GLN A 389 -4.15 -24.69 31.78
C GLN A 389 -2.77 -24.10 31.49
N ILE A 390 -2.14 -23.51 32.52
CA ILE A 390 -0.74 -23.09 32.50
C ILE A 390 -0.03 -23.82 33.63
N ASN A 391 0.96 -24.65 33.29
CA ASN A 391 1.71 -25.48 34.24
C ASN A 391 0.80 -26.30 35.20
N GLY A 392 -0.36 -26.74 34.70
CA GLY A 392 -1.37 -27.48 35.47
C GLY A 392 -2.40 -26.62 36.21
N THR A 393 -2.19 -25.31 36.31
CA THR A 393 -3.16 -24.37 36.90
C THR A 393 -4.22 -24.02 35.87
N THR A 394 -5.50 -24.19 36.21
CA THR A 394 -6.61 -23.92 35.30
C THR A 394 -6.92 -22.43 35.24
N LEU A 395 -7.11 -21.88 34.04
CA LEU A 395 -7.56 -20.51 33.83
C LEU A 395 -9.08 -20.44 33.76
N ASP A 396 -9.65 -19.38 34.32
CA ASP A 396 -11.06 -19.03 34.18
C ASP A 396 -11.26 -18.28 32.85
N THR A 397 -11.95 -18.91 31.89
CA THR A 397 -12.22 -18.32 30.58
C THR A 397 -13.36 -17.30 30.59
N ASP A 398 -14.16 -17.26 31.65
CA ASP A 398 -15.21 -16.24 31.85
C ASP A 398 -14.62 -14.91 32.36
N ALA A 399 -13.39 -14.91 32.87
CA ALA A 399 -12.66 -13.73 33.32
C ALA A 399 -12.15 -12.84 32.16
N GLU A 400 -12.68 -13.00 30.95
CA GLU A 400 -12.24 -12.27 29.75
C GLU A 400 -12.26 -10.74 29.95
N CYS A 401 -11.14 -10.08 29.64
CA CYS A 401 -10.92 -8.66 29.89
C CYS A 401 -10.72 -7.88 28.59
N GLY A 402 -11.72 -7.96 27.71
CA GLY A 402 -11.73 -7.29 26.40
C GLY A 402 -11.02 -8.10 25.31
N TRP A 403 -10.28 -7.41 24.46
CA TRP A 403 -9.61 -7.96 23.27
C TRP A 403 -8.26 -7.28 23.04
N TRP A 404 -7.39 -7.89 22.23
CA TRP A 404 -6.06 -7.35 21.95
C TRP A 404 -6.05 -6.41 20.74
N VAL A 405 -6.06 -6.95 19.53
CA VAL A 405 -5.98 -6.18 18.26
C VAL A 405 -7.17 -6.41 17.34
N ASP A 406 -7.89 -7.52 17.51
CA ASP A 406 -9.13 -7.85 16.81
C ASP A 406 -10.16 -8.30 17.84
N LEU A 407 -11.45 -8.07 17.57
CA LEU A 407 -12.56 -8.50 18.43
C LEU A 407 -12.62 -10.03 18.57
N SER A 408 -12.07 -10.78 17.62
CA SER A 408 -11.95 -12.25 17.73
C SER A 408 -10.94 -12.66 18.80
N LEU A 409 -9.85 -11.91 18.99
CA LEU A 409 -8.76 -12.19 19.92
C LEU A 409 -9.07 -11.68 21.32
N ARG A 410 -9.92 -12.43 22.04
CA ARG A 410 -10.29 -12.12 23.43
C ARG A 410 -9.09 -12.29 24.36
N LYS A 411 -8.97 -11.40 25.34
CA LYS A 411 -7.90 -11.47 26.36
C LYS A 411 -8.42 -12.13 27.62
N ILE A 412 -7.68 -13.10 28.14
CA ILE A 412 -7.90 -13.73 29.44
C ILE A 412 -6.73 -13.31 30.35
N PRO A 413 -6.99 -12.72 31.53
CA PRO A 413 -5.93 -12.41 32.49
C PRO A 413 -5.31 -13.69 33.03
N ILE A 414 -3.98 -13.69 33.19
CA ILE A 414 -3.20 -14.78 33.78
C ILE A 414 -2.59 -14.26 35.08
N ASP A 415 -2.70 -15.03 36.16
CA ASP A 415 -1.87 -14.79 37.35
C ASP A 415 -0.41 -15.03 36.98
N PRO A 416 0.50 -14.03 37.05
CA PRO A 416 1.90 -14.19 36.73
C PRO A 416 2.59 -15.33 37.50
N GLY A 417 2.08 -15.71 38.69
CA GLY A 417 2.54 -16.86 39.46
C GLY A 417 2.32 -18.22 38.78
N CYS A 418 1.51 -18.28 37.73
CA CYS A 418 1.35 -19.48 36.89
C CYS A 418 2.59 -19.75 36.01
N VAL A 419 3.43 -18.75 35.76
CA VAL A 419 4.68 -18.87 34.99
C VAL A 419 5.85 -19.07 35.96
N ARG A 420 6.73 -20.02 35.64
CA ARG A 420 7.92 -20.34 36.43
C ARG A 420 9.19 -20.19 35.60
N LEU A 421 10.34 -20.01 36.25
CA LEU A 421 11.63 -20.06 35.55
C LEU A 421 11.86 -21.45 34.93
N GLY A 422 12.51 -21.48 33.77
CA GLY A 422 12.74 -22.67 32.98
C GLY A 422 11.54 -23.03 32.11
N LYS A 423 11.28 -24.33 31.95
CA LYS A 423 10.24 -24.84 31.05
C LYS A 423 8.82 -24.60 31.57
N ASN A 424 7.98 -24.03 30.71
CA ASN A 424 6.55 -23.80 30.92
C ASN A 424 5.74 -24.50 29.83
N CYS A 425 4.48 -24.82 30.15
CA CYS A 425 3.53 -25.37 29.19
C CYS A 425 2.15 -24.72 29.35
N ILE A 426 1.55 -24.32 28.23
CA ILE A 426 0.14 -23.95 28.13
C ILE A 426 -0.59 -25.10 27.42
N THR A 427 -1.55 -25.71 28.11
CA THR A 427 -2.38 -26.78 27.54
C THR A 427 -3.77 -26.25 27.22
N LEU A 428 -4.19 -26.40 25.96
CA LEU A 428 -5.55 -26.17 25.52
C LEU A 428 -6.26 -27.50 25.26
N ARG A 429 -7.49 -27.64 25.75
CA ARG A 429 -8.35 -28.78 25.46
C ARG A 429 -9.68 -28.30 24.90
N LEU A 430 -10.15 -28.95 23.85
CA LEU A 430 -11.45 -28.68 23.22
C LEU A 430 -12.02 -29.95 22.61
N ASP A 431 -13.34 -29.98 22.40
CA ASP A 431 -13.95 -30.90 21.46
C ASP A 431 -14.12 -30.19 20.12
N TYR A 432 -13.33 -30.58 19.12
CA TYR A 432 -13.35 -29.92 17.82
C TYR A 432 -14.54 -30.44 17.02
N GLU A 433 -15.57 -29.61 16.90
CA GLU A 433 -16.78 -29.89 16.12
C GLU A 433 -16.60 -29.55 14.63
N GLU A 434 -17.34 -30.21 13.74
CA GLU A 434 -17.28 -29.93 12.30
C GLU A 434 -17.71 -28.51 11.90
N THR A 435 -18.42 -27.82 12.79
CA THR A 435 -18.84 -26.42 12.65
C THR A 435 -17.86 -25.42 13.28
N PHE A 436 -16.77 -25.90 13.89
CA PHE A 436 -15.74 -25.02 14.46
C PHE A 436 -14.98 -24.28 13.36
N SER A 437 -14.67 -23.00 13.60
CA SER A 437 -14.05 -22.10 12.62
C SER A 437 -12.65 -22.56 12.21
N GLY A 438 -11.91 -23.15 13.16
CA GLY A 438 -10.58 -23.71 12.96
C GLY A 438 -9.65 -23.38 14.11
N LEU A 439 -8.54 -24.11 14.21
CA LEU A 439 -7.46 -23.73 15.10
C LEU A 439 -6.73 -22.51 14.55
N GLU A 440 -6.27 -21.63 15.43
CA GLU A 440 -5.54 -20.40 15.14
C GLU A 440 -4.42 -20.20 16.17
N ILE A 441 -3.55 -19.23 15.89
CA ILE A 441 -2.45 -18.83 16.77
C ILE A 441 -2.98 -18.37 18.13
N VAL A 442 -2.24 -18.71 19.18
CA VAL A 442 -2.46 -18.22 20.55
C VAL A 442 -1.34 -17.25 20.91
N TYR A 443 -1.63 -16.24 21.72
CA TYR A 443 -0.63 -15.24 22.10
C TYR A 443 -0.52 -15.13 23.61
N LEU A 444 0.70 -15.25 24.13
CA LEU A 444 1.00 -14.79 25.49
C LEU A 444 1.37 -13.30 25.40
N LEU A 445 0.69 -12.44 26.15
CA LEU A 445 0.88 -10.99 26.15
C LEU A 445 1.33 -10.52 27.53
N GLY A 446 2.35 -9.68 27.61
CA GLY A 446 2.77 -9.08 28.87
C GLY A 446 4.02 -8.22 28.75
N ASN A 447 4.59 -7.84 29.89
CA ASN A 447 5.85 -7.10 29.93
C ASN A 447 7.03 -8.07 30.13
N PHE A 448 7.61 -8.52 29.02
CA PHE A 448 8.77 -9.41 28.96
C PHE A 448 9.49 -9.18 27.64
N SER A 449 10.72 -9.70 27.50
CA SER A 449 11.35 -9.84 26.19
C SER A 449 10.94 -11.17 25.55
N ALA A 450 10.71 -11.19 24.24
CA ALA A 450 10.40 -12.38 23.46
C ALA A 450 11.57 -12.66 22.51
N GLN A 451 12.06 -13.90 22.52
CA GLN A 451 13.21 -14.35 21.74
C GLN A 451 12.89 -15.66 21.02
N ILE A 452 13.58 -15.86 19.89
CA ILE A 452 13.46 -17.06 19.06
C ILE A 452 14.84 -17.70 18.86
N SER A 453 14.87 -19.03 18.83
CA SER A 453 16.03 -19.82 18.40
C SER A 453 15.54 -20.97 17.52
N GLY A 454 15.56 -20.78 16.20
CA GLY A 454 14.83 -21.64 15.27
C GLY A 454 13.33 -21.57 15.55
N THR A 455 12.75 -22.69 15.98
CA THR A 455 11.34 -22.79 16.42
C THR A 455 11.16 -22.69 17.94
N ALA A 456 12.24 -22.69 18.72
CA ALA A 456 12.17 -22.57 20.17
C ALA A 456 11.85 -21.14 20.59
N LEU A 457 10.95 -21.02 21.57
CA LEU A 457 10.43 -19.77 22.09
C LEU A 457 10.92 -19.54 23.52
N SER A 458 11.37 -18.33 23.82
CA SER A 458 11.70 -17.95 25.19
C SER A 458 11.26 -16.55 25.57
N LEU A 459 11.02 -16.38 26.87
CA LEU A 459 10.85 -15.09 27.52
C LEU A 459 12.02 -14.72 28.42
N GLY A 460 12.35 -13.44 28.43
CA GLY A 460 13.34 -12.83 29.31
C GLY A 460 12.83 -11.55 29.97
N ALA A 461 13.75 -10.78 30.53
CA ALA A 461 13.42 -9.57 31.30
C ALA A 461 12.71 -8.50 30.43
N PRO A 462 11.83 -7.67 31.02
CA PRO A 462 11.22 -6.52 30.36
C PRO A 462 12.20 -5.67 29.54
N VAL A 463 11.81 -5.31 28.32
CA VAL A 463 12.62 -4.45 27.44
C VAL A 463 12.40 -2.99 27.83
N SER A 464 13.43 -2.35 28.39
CA SER A 464 13.43 -0.92 28.76
C SER A 464 14.43 -0.09 27.96
N ALA A 465 15.34 -0.74 27.23
CA ALA A 465 16.30 -0.06 26.37
C ALA A 465 16.52 -0.83 25.06
N LEU A 466 16.81 -0.10 23.99
CA LEU A 466 17.17 -0.63 22.68
C LEU A 466 18.35 0.14 22.09
N ASN A 467 19.15 -0.55 21.30
CA ASN A 467 20.13 0.07 20.41
C ASN A 467 19.48 0.33 19.04
N ILE A 468 20.09 1.22 18.27
CA ILE A 468 19.81 1.36 16.84
C ILE A 468 19.96 -0.01 16.15
N GLY A 469 19.01 -0.33 15.29
CA GLY A 469 18.93 -1.55 14.52
C GLY A 469 17.57 -2.23 14.61
N ASP A 470 17.54 -3.48 14.17
CA ASP A 470 16.37 -4.35 14.22
C ASP A 470 16.04 -4.75 15.66
N TRP A 471 14.87 -4.37 16.15
CA TRP A 471 14.43 -4.73 17.51
C TRP A 471 14.02 -6.19 17.65
N THR A 472 13.79 -6.90 16.54
CA THR A 472 13.38 -8.32 16.60
C THR A 472 14.47 -9.18 17.24
N ALA A 473 15.74 -8.81 17.05
CA ALA A 473 16.90 -9.43 17.68
C ALA A 473 17.20 -8.91 19.11
N GLN A 474 16.45 -7.90 19.59
CA GLN A 474 16.69 -7.20 20.86
C GLN A 474 15.60 -7.47 21.90
N GLY A 475 14.93 -8.63 21.80
CA GLY A 475 13.88 -9.04 22.74
C GLY A 475 12.47 -8.61 22.34
N LEU A 476 12.28 -8.08 21.13
CA LEU A 476 10.97 -7.69 20.59
C LEU A 476 10.63 -8.51 19.32
N ALA A 477 10.97 -9.81 19.30
CA ALA A 477 10.85 -10.69 18.13
C ALA A 477 9.47 -10.58 17.45
N PHE A 478 8.39 -10.80 18.20
CA PHE A 478 7.03 -10.76 17.68
C PHE A 478 6.31 -9.43 17.92
N TYR A 479 7.00 -8.44 18.49
CA TYR A 479 6.38 -7.18 18.87
C TYR A 479 5.74 -6.51 17.67
N SER A 480 4.51 -6.05 17.86
CA SER A 480 3.65 -5.58 16.77
C SER A 480 3.02 -4.21 17.03
N GLY A 481 3.34 -3.62 18.18
CA GLY A 481 2.99 -2.24 18.51
C GLY A 481 4.04 -1.23 18.06
N SER A 482 3.99 -0.05 18.65
CA SER A 482 4.93 1.04 18.41
C SER A 482 5.99 1.11 19.50
N VAL A 483 7.20 1.57 19.17
CA VAL A 483 8.29 1.79 20.14
C VAL A 483 8.71 3.25 20.10
N SER A 484 8.61 3.91 21.25
CA SER A 484 9.11 5.27 21.48
C SER A 484 10.55 5.23 21.97
N TYR A 485 11.48 5.78 21.19
CA TYR A 485 12.89 5.97 21.54
C TYR A 485 13.05 7.34 22.22
N CYS A 486 13.45 7.35 23.50
CA CYS A 486 13.47 8.55 24.32
C CYS A 486 14.86 9.21 24.37
N ALA A 487 14.94 10.48 23.97
CA ALA A 487 16.14 11.29 24.03
C ALA A 487 15.91 12.60 24.81
N LYS A 488 16.96 13.11 25.44
CA LYS A 488 16.99 14.44 26.07
C LYS A 488 17.76 15.41 25.18
N VAL A 489 17.15 16.55 24.88
CA VAL A 489 17.72 17.55 23.97
C VAL A 489 17.79 18.91 24.67
N SER A 490 19.01 19.42 24.87
CA SER A 490 19.22 20.76 25.41
C SER A 490 18.91 21.83 24.36
N ARG A 491 18.25 22.92 24.76
CA ARG A 491 17.93 24.05 23.89
C ARG A 491 19.16 24.95 23.68
N ASN A 492 20.02 24.54 22.75
CA ASN A 492 21.25 25.24 22.38
C ASN A 492 21.18 25.78 20.95
N PHE A 493 20.09 26.50 20.63
CA PHE A 493 19.78 26.99 19.29
C PHE A 493 19.41 28.48 19.33
N GLY A 494 19.79 29.23 18.30
CA GLY A 494 19.51 30.65 18.14
C GLY A 494 18.04 30.95 17.82
N PRO A 495 17.58 32.21 18.00
CA PRO A 495 16.18 32.59 17.79
C PRO A 495 15.73 32.50 16.32
N ASP A 496 16.66 32.56 15.37
CA ASP A 496 16.40 32.46 13.93
C ASP A 496 16.76 31.07 13.35
N GLU A 497 17.16 30.13 14.21
CA GLU A 497 17.48 28.76 13.81
C GLU A 497 16.24 27.87 13.88
N ARG A 498 16.04 27.07 12.83
CA ARG A 498 15.03 26.01 12.80
C ARG A 498 15.65 24.68 13.19
N VAL A 499 14.96 23.88 13.98
CA VAL A 499 15.41 22.56 14.41
C VAL A 499 14.50 21.50 13.81
N VAL A 500 15.07 20.67 12.94
CA VAL A 500 14.38 19.60 12.22
C VAL A 500 14.89 18.26 12.72
N ALA A 501 14.01 17.43 13.28
CA ALA A 501 14.33 16.03 13.60
C ALA A 501 14.31 15.21 12.29
N ALA A 502 15.46 14.68 11.89
CA ALA A 502 15.60 13.82 10.72
C ALA A 502 15.81 12.36 11.14
N ILE A 503 15.13 11.45 10.44
CA ILE A 503 15.12 10.01 10.70
C ILE A 503 15.60 9.30 9.43
N PRO A 504 16.92 9.12 9.25
CA PRO A 504 17.50 8.70 7.97
C PRO A 504 17.00 7.33 7.49
N ASP A 505 16.88 6.36 8.39
CA ASP A 505 16.42 5.02 8.05
C ASP A 505 15.67 4.36 9.22
N TYR A 506 14.50 3.81 8.94
CA TYR A 506 13.67 3.09 9.90
C TYR A 506 12.91 1.94 9.21
N ARG A 507 12.46 0.96 9.99
CA ARG A 507 11.54 -0.09 9.55
C ARG A 507 10.30 -0.06 10.44
N GLY A 508 9.17 0.24 9.82
CA GLY A 508 7.86 0.46 10.45
C GLY A 508 6.90 1.03 9.40
N VAL A 509 5.69 1.39 9.81
CA VAL A 509 4.67 2.00 8.93
C VAL A 509 4.88 3.51 8.81
N ALA A 510 5.31 4.15 9.89
CA ALA A 510 5.58 5.59 9.95
C ALA A 510 6.43 5.91 11.19
N VAL A 511 6.87 7.16 11.31
CA VAL A 511 7.53 7.69 12.51
C VAL A 511 6.79 8.91 13.02
N ARG A 512 6.45 8.92 14.31
CA ARG A 512 5.86 10.06 15.01
C ARG A 512 6.92 10.69 15.92
N VAL A 513 7.08 12.00 15.82
CA VAL A 513 7.95 12.77 16.72
C VAL A 513 7.08 13.44 17.78
N ILE A 514 7.41 13.22 19.05
CA ILE A 514 6.70 13.76 20.21
C ILE A 514 7.72 14.55 21.03
N VAL A 515 7.40 15.79 21.36
CA VAL A 515 8.29 16.69 22.12
C VAL A 515 7.53 17.20 23.34
N ASN A 516 8.10 17.01 24.54
CA ASN A 516 7.49 17.40 25.81
C ASN A 516 6.05 16.89 25.96
N GLY A 517 5.79 15.66 25.49
CA GLY A 517 4.47 15.01 25.52
C GLY A 517 3.49 15.46 24.42
N LYS A 518 3.86 16.40 23.55
CA LYS A 518 3.02 16.90 22.45
C LYS A 518 3.47 16.31 21.10
N PRO A 519 2.56 15.76 20.27
CA PRO A 519 2.91 15.33 18.92
C PRO A 519 3.37 16.53 18.07
N ALA A 520 4.59 16.47 17.55
CA ALA A 520 5.16 17.50 16.68
C ALA A 520 4.93 17.20 15.20
N GLY A 521 4.85 15.92 14.82
CA GLY A 521 4.55 15.50 13.46
C GLY A 521 4.57 13.99 13.28
N LEU A 522 4.00 13.53 12.16
CA LEU A 522 4.00 12.14 11.71
C LEU A 522 4.56 12.11 10.29
N VAL A 523 5.51 11.21 10.03
CA VAL A 523 6.12 11.07 8.71
C VAL A 523 6.07 9.63 8.27
N ALA A 524 5.41 9.38 7.13
CA ALA A 524 5.34 8.08 6.48
C ALA A 524 6.06 8.06 5.12
N TRP A 525 6.43 9.24 4.61
CA TRP A 525 6.99 9.44 3.28
C TRP A 525 8.18 10.38 3.34
N GLU A 526 9.02 10.37 2.31
CA GLU A 526 10.13 11.30 2.25
C GLU A 526 9.69 12.76 2.02
N PRO A 527 10.44 13.73 2.59
CA PRO A 527 11.62 13.55 3.46
C PRO A 527 11.22 13.08 4.87
N HIS A 528 11.95 12.09 5.41
CA HIS A 528 11.74 11.56 6.77
C HIS A 528 12.18 12.55 7.85
N SER A 529 11.46 13.67 7.98
CA SER A 529 11.83 14.75 8.89
C SER A 529 10.64 15.56 9.39
N VAL A 530 10.73 16.06 10.62
CA VAL A 530 9.72 16.90 11.27
C VAL A 530 10.37 18.18 11.79
N ASP A 531 9.81 19.34 11.48
CA ASP A 531 10.18 20.61 12.14
C ASP A 531 9.64 20.58 13.58
N ILE A 532 10.55 20.64 14.56
CA ILE A 532 10.23 20.60 15.98
C ILE A 532 10.55 21.92 16.69
N THR A 533 10.88 22.97 15.94
CA THR A 533 11.37 24.26 16.47
C THR A 533 10.45 24.82 17.56
N ASP A 534 9.16 24.90 17.27
CA ASP A 534 8.15 25.50 18.15
C ASP A 534 7.83 24.65 19.40
N PHE A 535 8.35 23.42 19.46
CA PHE A 535 8.13 22.50 20.57
C PHE A 535 9.29 22.46 21.57
N LEU A 536 10.43 23.09 21.25
CA LEU A 536 11.62 23.12 22.09
C LEU A 536 11.61 24.33 23.04
N ASP A 537 10.67 24.36 23.97
CA ASP A 537 10.41 25.48 24.89
C ASP A 537 11.16 25.40 26.23
N ALA A 538 11.65 24.22 26.62
CA ALA A 538 12.38 23.99 27.87
C ALA A 538 13.91 24.04 27.69
N GLU A 539 14.65 24.21 28.79
CA GLU A 539 16.12 24.09 28.78
C GLU A 539 16.58 22.69 28.34
N ILE A 540 15.88 21.65 28.82
CA ILE A 540 16.04 20.25 28.41
C ILE A 540 14.67 19.73 27.98
N ASN A 541 14.57 19.29 26.73
CA ASN A 541 13.34 18.81 26.12
C ASN A 541 13.35 17.28 26.06
N ASP A 542 12.20 16.66 26.31
CA ASP A 542 11.95 15.23 26.10
C ASP A 542 11.53 15.02 24.65
N VAL A 543 12.42 14.47 23.84
CA VAL A 543 12.16 14.17 22.42
C VAL A 543 12.01 12.67 22.28
N ARG A 544 10.84 12.22 21.83
CA ARG A 544 10.56 10.81 21.56
C ARG A 544 10.36 10.61 20.06
N ILE A 545 11.08 9.64 19.53
CA ILE A 545 10.96 9.20 18.15
C ILE A 545 10.24 7.87 18.21
N GLU A 546 8.96 7.87 17.86
CA GLU A 546 8.12 6.68 17.92
C GLU A 546 8.02 6.03 16.54
N VAL A 547 8.60 4.84 16.41
CA VAL A 547 8.43 4.00 15.22
C VAL A 547 7.11 3.26 15.35
N VAL A 548 6.18 3.55 14.45
CA VAL A 548 4.87 2.90 14.38
C VAL A 548 5.06 1.52 13.74
N GLY A 549 4.83 0.46 14.50
CA GLY A 549 4.99 -0.92 14.02
C GLY A 549 3.84 -1.42 13.15
N HIS A 550 3.85 -2.72 12.89
CA HIS A 550 2.85 -3.44 12.11
C HIS A 550 2.62 -4.84 12.67
N ARG A 551 1.55 -5.51 12.23
CA ARG A 551 1.17 -6.84 12.73
C ARG A 551 1.90 -8.03 12.09
N ARG A 552 2.73 -7.81 11.06
CA ARG A 552 3.44 -8.87 10.30
C ARG A 552 4.25 -9.84 11.18
N ASN A 553 4.90 -9.38 12.24
CA ASN A 553 5.70 -10.25 13.11
C ASN A 553 4.85 -11.00 14.14
N SER A 554 3.73 -10.44 14.59
CA SER A 554 2.79 -11.18 15.45
C SER A 554 1.92 -12.18 14.68
N HIS A 555 1.41 -11.82 13.49
CA HIS A 555 0.38 -12.61 12.82
C HIS A 555 0.95 -13.48 11.70
N GLY A 556 2.16 -13.21 11.20
CA GLY A 556 2.77 -14.00 10.13
C GLY A 556 2.49 -13.44 8.73
N PRO A 557 2.70 -14.23 7.67
CA PRO A 557 3.07 -15.65 7.69
C PRO A 557 4.49 -15.88 8.23
N HIS A 558 4.65 -16.76 9.23
CA HIS A 558 5.95 -17.01 9.87
C HIS A 558 6.75 -18.11 9.18
N HIS A 559 6.09 -19.18 8.75
CA HIS A 559 6.72 -20.41 8.25
C HIS A 559 6.83 -20.45 6.71
N HIS A 560 6.76 -19.29 6.07
CA HIS A 560 6.94 -19.15 4.62
C HIS A 560 8.39 -18.78 4.30
N LYS A 561 9.00 -19.46 3.32
CA LYS A 561 10.41 -19.27 2.92
C LYS A 561 10.68 -17.87 2.39
N GLU A 562 9.77 -17.35 1.58
CA GLU A 562 9.87 -15.99 1.08
C GLU A 562 9.42 -15.05 2.20
N LYS A 563 10.36 -14.26 2.71
CA LYS A 563 10.15 -13.30 3.79
C LYS A 563 9.18 -12.21 3.37
N TRP A 564 9.19 -11.90 2.09
CA TRP A 564 8.62 -10.74 1.47
C TRP A 564 7.79 -11.14 0.24
N PRO A 565 6.77 -11.99 0.41
CA PRO A 565 6.02 -12.49 -0.73
C PRO A 565 5.32 -11.33 -1.43
N LYS A 566 5.17 -11.44 -2.76
CA LYS A 566 4.52 -10.41 -3.59
C LYS A 566 3.10 -10.11 -3.12
N TRP A 567 2.45 -11.14 -2.59
CA TRP A 567 1.11 -11.10 -2.03
C TRP A 567 1.10 -11.78 -0.67
N THR A 568 0.13 -11.44 0.17
CA THR A 568 -0.11 -12.17 1.43
C THR A 568 -1.59 -12.45 1.55
N GLY A 569 -1.96 -13.67 1.16
CA GLY A 569 -3.28 -14.25 1.27
C GLY A 569 -3.23 -15.60 1.97
N PRO A 570 -4.35 -16.34 2.01
CA PRO A 570 -4.46 -17.60 2.74
C PRO A 570 -3.40 -18.65 2.36
N SER A 571 -2.92 -18.65 1.11
CA SER A 571 -1.88 -19.55 0.62
C SER A 571 -0.55 -19.37 1.33
N GLU A 572 -0.15 -18.12 1.62
CA GLU A 572 1.16 -17.85 2.23
C GLU A 572 1.19 -18.26 3.71
N TYR A 573 0.03 -18.39 4.37
CA TYR A 573 -0.09 -18.97 5.72
C TYR A 573 -0.10 -20.50 5.71
N GLN A 574 -0.47 -21.10 4.57
CA GLN A 574 -0.52 -22.55 4.37
C GLN A 574 0.62 -23.04 3.49
N ALA A 575 1.85 -22.59 3.78
CA ALA A 575 3.04 -22.89 2.99
C ALA A 575 3.19 -24.40 2.72
N THR A 576 3.33 -24.74 1.45
CA THR A 576 3.63 -26.11 0.99
C THR A 576 5.00 -26.54 1.52
N ASP A 577 5.32 -27.83 1.41
CA ASP A 577 6.65 -28.30 1.83
C ASP A 577 7.79 -27.68 1.00
N GLU A 578 7.53 -27.27 -0.24
CA GLU A 578 8.51 -26.55 -1.08
C GLU A 578 8.71 -25.10 -0.64
N ASP A 579 7.68 -24.48 -0.06
CA ASP A 579 7.67 -23.09 0.41
C ASP A 579 7.89 -22.96 1.92
N TRP A 580 8.11 -24.08 2.62
CA TRP A 580 8.21 -24.13 4.06
C TRP A 580 9.53 -23.58 4.58
N PHE A 581 9.45 -22.80 5.66
CA PHE A 581 10.58 -22.38 6.47
C PHE A 581 10.41 -22.90 7.90
N GLU A 582 11.35 -23.73 8.35
CA GLU A 582 11.33 -24.26 9.72
C GLU A 582 11.90 -23.24 10.70
N GLY A 583 11.04 -22.32 11.14
CA GLY A 583 11.37 -21.22 12.05
C GLY A 583 10.43 -20.03 11.86
N TYR A 584 10.73 -18.91 12.51
CA TYR A 584 9.95 -17.69 12.35
C TYR A 584 10.63 -16.70 11.41
N ASN A 585 10.09 -16.52 10.20
CA ASN A 585 10.60 -15.57 9.22
C ASN A 585 10.09 -14.14 9.53
N LEU A 586 10.72 -13.51 10.52
CA LEU A 586 10.36 -12.18 11.02
C LEU A 586 10.97 -11.06 10.18
N VAL A 587 10.24 -9.96 10.03
CA VAL A 587 10.68 -8.78 9.28
C VAL A 587 11.29 -7.73 10.21
N PRO A 588 12.34 -7.00 9.78
CA PRO A 588 13.01 -6.03 10.63
C PRO A 588 12.07 -4.88 11.01
N CYS A 589 12.23 -4.36 12.23
CA CYS A 589 11.50 -3.19 12.73
C CYS A 589 12.40 -2.36 13.67
N GLY A 590 12.22 -1.03 13.70
CA GLY A 590 12.97 -0.12 14.57
C GLY A 590 13.65 1.03 13.82
N LEU A 591 14.48 1.79 14.53
CA LEU A 591 15.36 2.79 13.94
C LEU A 591 16.61 2.09 13.40
N MET A 592 16.80 2.08 12.08
CA MET A 592 17.93 1.38 11.44
C MET A 592 19.19 2.22 11.40
N GLN A 593 19.04 3.54 11.46
CA GLN A 593 20.12 4.51 11.61
C GLN A 593 19.78 5.50 12.73
N ALA A 594 20.81 6.03 13.37
CA ALA A 594 20.66 7.03 14.41
C ALA A 594 19.97 8.28 13.84
N PRO A 595 18.86 8.75 14.44
CA PRO A 595 18.28 10.02 14.08
C PRO A 595 19.21 11.19 14.41
N GLU A 596 18.96 12.32 13.79
CA GLU A 596 19.76 13.53 13.96
C GLU A 596 18.87 14.77 14.04
N LEU A 597 19.33 15.78 14.77
CA LEU A 597 18.75 17.11 14.73
C LEU A 597 19.53 17.93 13.71
N ARG A 598 18.83 18.45 12.71
CA ARG A 598 19.35 19.39 11.72
C ARG A 598 18.99 20.79 12.16
N ILE A 599 20.01 21.59 12.42
CA ILE A 599 19.88 23.01 12.76
C ILE A 599 20.03 23.76 11.44
N CYS A 600 18.94 24.38 11.02
CA CYS A 600 18.82 25.06 9.74
C CYS A 600 18.74 26.56 9.94
N GLY A 601 19.35 27.32 9.02
CA GLY A 601 19.15 28.76 8.90
C GLY A 601 18.53 29.11 7.56
N LYS A 602 18.07 30.36 7.44
CA LYS A 602 17.59 30.90 6.18
C LYS A 602 18.69 30.90 5.13
N GLU A 603 18.33 30.50 3.91
CA GLU A 603 19.19 30.67 2.74
C GLU A 603 19.37 32.12 2.32
#